data_AF-A0A7K9U0G7-F1
#
_entry.id   AF-A0A7K9U0G7-F1
#
_cell.length_a   1.000
_cell.length_b   1.000
_cell.length_c   1.000
_cell.angle_alpha   90.00
_cell.angle_beta   90.00
_cell.angle_gamma   90.00
#
_symmetry.space_group_name_H-M   'P 1'
#
loop_
_entity.id
_entity.type
_entity.pdbx_description
1 polymer ?
#
loop_
_entity_poly.entity_id
_entity_poly.type
_entity_poly.pdbx_seq_one_letter_code
_entity_poly.pdbx_strand_id
1 'polypeptide(L)'
;PPSTVDFIGSCYFTEICKCKLKNIACLKCGNIVGYHVISPCKPCLLSCNNGHFWMFHSQAVFGINRLDPSGVNVLLWGNLPDLEESTDEDTSCISEEEYIR
;
A
#
# COMPACT_ATOMS: atom_id res chain seq x y z
N PRO A 1 -2.62 -4.28 13.66
CA PRO A 1 -1.72 -3.26 14.26
C PRO A 1 -0.96 -2.53 13.16
N PRO A 2 -0.85 -1.19 13.23
CA PRO A 2 0.09 -0.46 12.37
C PRO A 2 1.50 -1.05 12.53
N SER A 3 2.30 -0.97 11.47
CA SER A 3 3.72 -1.39 11.47
C SER A 3 3.97 -2.90 11.66
N THR A 4 3.15 -3.76 11.06
CA THR A 4 3.37 -5.24 11.11
C THR A 4 3.99 -5.81 9.85
N VAL A 5 4.05 -5.04 8.78
CA VAL A 5 4.72 -5.39 7.53
C VAL A 5 5.63 -4.24 7.16
N ASP A 6 6.87 -4.54 6.77
CA ASP A 6 7.84 -3.53 6.36
C ASP A 6 8.81 -4.09 5.31
N PHE A 7 9.57 -3.20 4.68
CA PHE A 7 10.59 -3.52 3.71
C PHE A 7 11.77 -4.27 4.33
N ILE A 8 12.28 -5.27 3.61
CA ILE A 8 13.50 -5.98 3.99
C ILE A 8 14.49 -6.06 2.83
N GLY A 9 15.78 -6.13 3.18
CA GLY A 9 16.87 -6.32 2.23
C GLY A 9 17.05 -5.15 1.25
N SER A 10 17.84 -5.42 0.21
CA SER A 10 18.14 -4.47 -0.86
C SER A 10 17.08 -4.51 -1.96
N CYS A 11 17.03 -3.44 -2.76
CA CYS A 11 16.22 -3.46 -3.97
C CYS A 11 16.80 -4.45 -4.99
N TYR A 12 15.94 -5.06 -5.79
CA TYR A 12 16.30 -6.01 -6.84
C TYR A 12 15.45 -5.80 -8.10
N PHE A 13 15.81 -6.50 -9.16
CA PHE A 13 15.11 -6.52 -10.44
C PHE A 13 14.81 -7.96 -10.83
N THR A 14 13.85 -8.15 -11.74
CA THR A 14 13.54 -9.47 -12.31
C THR A 14 13.92 -9.51 -13.77
N GLU A 15 13.94 -10.70 -14.37
CA GLU A 15 14.18 -10.86 -15.81
C GLU A 15 12.97 -10.45 -16.66
N ILE A 16 11.78 -10.35 -16.06
CA ILE A 16 10.52 -10.06 -16.76
C ILE A 16 10.42 -8.57 -17.13
N CYS A 17 10.78 -7.69 -16.20
CA CYS A 17 10.73 -6.25 -16.41
C CYS A 17 11.78 -5.50 -15.58
N LYS A 18 12.02 -4.25 -15.96
CA LYS A 18 12.97 -3.35 -15.28
C LYS A 18 12.40 -2.62 -14.06
N CYS A 19 11.29 -3.10 -13.48
CA CYS A 19 10.77 -2.53 -12.25
C CYS A 19 11.77 -2.75 -11.11
N LYS A 20 12.05 -1.69 -10.34
CA LYS A 20 12.85 -1.79 -9.12
C LYS A 20 11.93 -2.28 -8.00
N LEU A 21 12.23 -3.44 -7.44
CA LEU A 21 11.40 -4.10 -6.43
C LEU A 21 12.12 -4.14 -5.08
N LYS A 22 11.36 -4.27 -3.99
CA LYS A 22 11.91 -4.54 -2.66
C LYS A 22 10.98 -5.49 -1.91
N ASN A 23 11.55 -6.51 -1.27
CA ASN A 23 10.77 -7.47 -0.51
C ASN A 23 10.12 -6.80 0.70
N ILE A 24 8.96 -7.31 1.09
CA ILE A 24 8.27 -6.94 2.33
C ILE A 24 8.05 -8.20 3.17
N ALA A 25 8.20 -8.06 4.47
CA ALA A 25 8.08 -9.17 5.42
C ALA A 25 7.17 -8.82 6.58
N CYS A 26 6.53 -9.84 7.14
CA CYS A 26 5.81 -9.71 8.40
C CYS A 26 6.83 -9.58 9.54
N LEU A 27 6.79 -8.45 10.26
CA LEU A 27 7.70 -8.19 11.37
C LEU A 27 7.46 -9.08 12.60
N LYS A 28 6.36 -9.83 12.62
CA LYS A 28 6.04 -10.78 13.71
C LYS A 28 6.62 -12.17 13.49
N CYS A 29 6.52 -12.71 12.28
CA CYS A 29 6.97 -14.08 11.97
C CYS A 29 8.21 -14.15 11.08
N GLY A 30 8.67 -13.01 10.54
CA GLY A 30 9.87 -12.92 9.70
C GLY A 30 9.69 -13.39 8.26
N ASN A 31 8.54 -13.97 7.90
CA ASN A 31 8.30 -14.46 6.55
C ASN A 31 8.13 -13.31 5.55
N ILE A 32 8.69 -13.50 4.35
CA ILE A 32 8.40 -12.64 3.19
C ILE A 32 6.93 -12.84 2.81
N VAL A 33 6.18 -11.75 2.77
CA VAL A 33 4.76 -11.76 2.43
C VAL A 33 4.47 -11.21 1.05
N GLY A 34 5.46 -10.62 0.39
CA GLY A 34 5.31 -10.01 -0.91
C GLY A 34 6.49 -9.13 -1.29
N TYR A 35 6.22 -8.21 -2.23
CA TYR A 35 7.15 -7.17 -2.62
C TYR A 35 6.43 -5.85 -2.89
N HIS A 36 7.19 -4.77 -2.86
CA HIS A 36 6.79 -3.45 -3.27
C HIS A 36 7.52 -3.04 -4.54
N VAL A 37 6.80 -2.41 -5.47
CA VAL A 37 7.38 -1.76 -6.64
C VAL A 37 7.90 -0.39 -6.22
N ILE A 38 9.21 -0.28 -5.97
CA ILE A 38 9.86 0.99 -5.62
C ILE A 38 9.84 1.96 -6.79
N SER A 39 10.04 1.46 -8.01
CA SER A 39 9.94 2.27 -9.22
C SER A 39 9.47 1.41 -10.38
N PRO A 40 8.30 1.72 -10.97
CA PRO A 40 7.79 0.98 -12.13
C PRO A 40 8.57 1.38 -13.37
N CYS A 41 8.86 0.44 -14.27
CA CYS A 41 9.36 0.78 -15.58
C CYS A 41 8.23 1.34 -16.46
N LYS A 42 8.58 2.17 -17.45
CA LYS A 42 7.62 2.80 -18.37
C LYS A 42 6.64 1.80 -19.01
N PRO A 43 7.06 0.62 -19.52
CA PRO A 43 6.14 -0.36 -20.06
C PRO A 43 5.10 -0.86 -19.06
N CYS A 44 5.48 -1.15 -17.81
CA CYS A 44 4.54 -1.61 -16.79
C CYS A 44 3.57 -0.50 -16.37
N LEU A 45 4.05 0.74 -16.29
CA LEU A 45 3.21 1.90 -15.95
C LEU A 45 2.14 2.17 -17.01
N LEU A 46 2.47 1.97 -18.29
CA LEU A 46 1.55 2.17 -19.43
C LEU A 46 0.67 0.94 -19.73
N SER A 47 0.94 -0.20 -19.09
CA SER A 47 0.12 -1.40 -19.24
C SER A 47 -1.14 -1.34 -18.38
N CYS A 48 -2.03 -2.31 -18.54
CA CYS A 48 -3.18 -2.47 -17.66
C CYS A 48 -2.70 -2.93 -16.27
N ASN A 49 -2.85 -2.07 -15.28
CA ASN A 49 -2.50 -2.34 -13.88
C ASN A 49 -3.61 -1.79 -12.96
N ASN A 50 -3.61 -2.22 -11.70
CA ASN A 50 -4.61 -1.82 -10.70
C ASN A 50 -4.16 -0.59 -9.87
N GLY A 51 -3.07 0.09 -10.27
CA GLY A 51 -2.51 1.23 -9.54
C GLY A 51 -1.84 0.89 -8.20
N HIS A 52 -1.74 -0.39 -7.82
CA HIS A 52 -1.14 -0.79 -6.54
C HIS A 52 0.35 -1.12 -6.73
N PHE A 53 1.16 -0.62 -5.80
CA PHE A 53 2.61 -0.88 -5.77
C PHE A 53 2.96 -2.01 -4.79
N TRP A 54 2.03 -2.37 -3.90
CA TRP A 54 2.15 -3.46 -2.94
C TRP A 54 1.54 -4.73 -3.51
N MET A 55 2.36 -5.77 -3.66
CA MET A 55 1.94 -7.07 -4.17
C MET A 55 2.22 -8.14 -3.13
N PHE A 56 1.17 -8.80 -2.64
CA PHE A 56 1.30 -9.91 -1.71
C PHE A 56 1.36 -11.25 -2.44
N HIS A 57 2.19 -12.16 -1.95
CA HIS A 57 2.17 -13.54 -2.41
C HIS A 57 0.93 -14.25 -1.87
N SER A 58 0.10 -14.79 -2.76
CA SER A 58 -1.16 -15.47 -2.41
C SER A 58 -0.99 -16.65 -1.45
N GLN A 59 0.19 -17.24 -1.39
CA GLN A 59 0.51 -18.35 -0.49
C GLN A 59 0.96 -17.89 0.91
N ALA A 60 1.35 -16.61 1.05
CA ALA A 60 1.90 -16.06 2.30
C ALA A 60 0.88 -15.28 3.12
N VAL A 61 -0.24 -14.88 2.51
CA VAL A 61 -1.29 -14.09 3.15
C VAL A 61 -2.67 -14.58 2.77
N PHE A 62 -3.66 -14.27 3.60
CA PHE A 62 -5.08 -14.40 3.28
C PHE A 62 -5.79 -13.11 3.65
N GLY A 63 -6.79 -12.75 2.85
CA GLY A 63 -7.62 -11.57 3.10
C GLY A 63 -8.72 -11.87 4.12
N ILE A 64 -9.00 -10.91 5.00
CA ILE A 64 -10.17 -10.92 5.87
C ILE A 64 -10.88 -9.59 5.69
N ASN A 65 -12.20 -9.64 5.52
CA ASN A 65 -13.01 -8.42 5.44
C ASN A 65 -12.92 -7.65 6.76
N ARG A 66 -12.69 -6.34 6.67
CA ARG A 66 -12.78 -5.46 7.85
C ARG A 66 -14.24 -5.40 8.29
N LEU A 67 -14.46 -5.49 9.59
CA LEU A 67 -15.77 -5.27 10.18
C LEU A 67 -15.94 -3.79 10.54
N ASP A 68 -17.18 -3.33 10.53
CA ASP A 68 -17.54 -2.00 11.04
C ASP A 68 -17.32 -1.92 12.57
N PRO A 69 -17.48 -0.74 13.20
CA PRO A 69 -17.32 -0.59 14.65
C PRO A 69 -18.27 -1.45 15.49
N SER A 70 -19.38 -1.94 14.93
CA SER A 70 -20.27 -2.89 15.62
C SER A 70 -19.65 -4.29 15.71
N GLY A 71 -18.69 -4.61 14.84
CA GLY A 71 -18.07 -5.92 14.76
C GLY A 71 -18.96 -7.00 14.14
N VAL A 72 -20.09 -6.62 13.54
CA VAL A 72 -21.06 -7.56 12.96
C VAL A 72 -21.06 -7.50 11.44
N ASN A 73 -21.10 -6.31 10.86
CA ASN A 73 -21.17 -6.15 9.40
C ASN A 73 -19.80 -5.86 8.80
N VAL A 74 -19.66 -6.14 7.50
CA VAL A 74 -18.48 -5.75 6.73
C VAL A 74 -18.46 -4.23 6.57
N LEU A 75 -17.29 -3.63 6.77
CA LEU A 75 -17.05 -2.22 6.52
C LEU A 75 -17.03 -1.97 5.00
N LEU A 76 -18.01 -1.20 4.52
CA LEU A 76 -18.17 -0.85 3.11
C LEU A 76 -17.87 0.63 2.88
N TRP A 77 -17.29 0.97 1.74
CA TRP A 77 -16.97 2.34 1.35
C TRP A 77 -18.19 3.28 1.34
N GLY A 78 -19.34 2.79 0.89
CA GLY A 78 -20.59 3.58 0.86
C GLY A 78 -21.20 3.89 2.23
N ASN A 79 -20.66 3.30 3.30
CA ASN A 79 -21.12 3.50 4.67
C ASN A 79 -20.08 4.25 5.52
N LEU A 80 -19.02 4.77 4.91
CA LEU A 80 -18.06 5.58 5.65
C LEU A 80 -18.70 6.90 6.06
N PRO A 81 -18.44 7.39 7.28
CA PRO A 81 -18.90 8.70 7.71
C PRO A 81 -18.28 9.78 6.82
N ASP A 82 -19.03 10.85 6.57
CA ASP A 82 -18.49 12.05 5.96
C ASP A 82 -17.37 12.61 6.84
N LEU A 83 -16.35 13.19 6.22
CA LEU A 83 -15.28 13.86 6.95
C LEU A 83 -15.91 15.04 7.70
N GLU A 84 -15.93 14.99 9.03
CA GLU A 84 -16.26 16.17 9.83
C GLU A 84 -15.25 17.27 9.48
N GLU A 85 -15.73 18.41 8.98
CA GLU A 85 -14.88 19.57 8.72
C GLU A 85 -14.22 19.99 10.05
N SER A 86 -12.94 19.67 10.20
CA SER A 86 -12.15 20.20 11.31
C SER A 86 -12.11 21.72 11.17
N THR A 87 -12.66 22.43 12.15
CA THR A 87 -12.72 23.90 12.19
C THR A 87 -11.36 24.57 12.46
N ASP A 88 -10.26 23.81 12.33
CA ASP A 88 -8.91 24.32 12.49
C ASP A 88 -8.31 24.64 11.11
N GLU A 89 -8.55 25.87 10.66
CA GLU A 89 -7.82 26.51 9.56
C GLU A 89 -6.33 26.68 9.93
N ASP A 90 -5.55 25.60 9.93
CA ASP A 90 -4.09 25.72 9.94
C ASP A 90 -3.61 26.09 8.52
N THR A 91 -3.55 27.41 8.33
CA THR A 91 -2.95 28.09 7.18
C THR A 91 -1.44 27.79 7.14
N SER A 92 -1.05 26.64 6.59
CA SER A 92 0.30 26.45 6.06
C SER A 92 0.22 25.86 4.66
N CYS A 93 0.33 26.76 3.68
CA CYS A 93 0.60 26.49 2.28
C CYS A 93 1.77 25.52 2.12
N ILE A 94 1.47 24.26 1.80
CA ILE A 94 2.43 23.35 1.18
C ILE A 94 2.18 23.45 -0.32
N SER A 95 3.08 24.14 -1.02
CA SER A 95 3.12 24.24 -2.47
C SER A 95 2.98 22.86 -3.13
N GLU A 96 2.14 22.75 -4.16
CA GLU A 96 1.83 21.54 -4.92
C GLU A 96 3.02 20.93 -5.70
N GLU A 97 4.26 21.36 -5.43
CA GLU A 97 5.47 20.97 -6.16
C GLU A 97 6.31 19.88 -5.47
N GLU A 98 5.90 19.33 -4.32
CA GLU A 98 6.65 18.25 -3.64
C GLU A 98 5.98 16.85 -3.69
N TYR A 99 4.98 16.64 -4.54
CA TYR A 99 4.37 15.31 -4.76
C TYR A 99 4.98 14.52 -5.93
N ILE A 100 6.30 14.65 -6.11
CA ILE A 100 7.07 13.68 -6.90
C ILE A 100 8.27 13.22 -6.08
N ARG A 101 8.20 11.99 -5.55
CA ARG A 101 9.34 11.08 -5.40
C ARG A 101 8.92 9.62 -5.24
#